data_AF-A0A7X8E3S3-F1
#
_entry.id   AF-A0A7X8E3S3-F1
#
_cell.length_a   1.000
_cell.length_b   1.000
_cell.length_c   1.000
_cell.angle_alpha   90.00
_cell.angle_beta   90.00
_cell.angle_gamma   90.00
#
_symmetry.space_group_name_H-M   'P 1'
#
loop_
_entity.id
_entity.type
_entity.pdbx_description
1 polymer ?
#
loop_
_entity_poly.entity_id
_entity_poly.type
_entity_poly.pdbx_seq_one_letter_code
_entity_poly.pdbx_strand_id
1 'polypeptide(L)' 'MIVNKETRDNFIRKLQNLHLGEWKSRYDNLSVLDGTRWSLDLYFSNEQPTIHFDGSNAYPSNFDEFCRLINLLAD' A
#
# COMPACT_ATOMS: atom_id res chain seq x y z
N MET A 1 -3.19 -3.50 -20.42
CA MET A 1 -4.36 -4.19 -19.84
C MET A 1 -5.62 -3.32 -19.96
N ILE A 2 -6.70 -3.79 -20.60
CA ILE A 2 -8.00 -3.12 -20.44
C ILE A 2 -8.54 -3.57 -19.08
N VAL A 3 -8.42 -2.71 -18.08
CA VAL A 3 -9.01 -2.96 -16.75
C VAL A 3 -10.51 -2.81 -16.91
N ASN A 4 -11.24 -3.92 -16.99
CA ASN A 4 -12.70 -3.86 -17.00
C ASN A 4 -13.22 -3.57 -15.57
N LYS A 5 -14.50 -3.20 -15.47
CA LYS A 5 -15.14 -2.82 -14.21
C LYS A 5 -15.00 -3.90 -13.13
N GLU A 6 -15.15 -5.17 -13.50
CA GLU A 6 -15.09 -6.29 -12.56
C GLU A 6 -13.68 -6.48 -11.98
N THR A 7 -12.65 -6.44 -12.82
CA THR A 7 -11.25 -6.52 -12.39
C THR A 7 -10.91 -5.37 -11.44
N ARG A 8 -11.35 -4.15 -11.76
CA ARG A 8 -11.18 -2.97 -10.89
C ARG A 8 -11.88 -3.17 -9.55
N ASP A 9 -13.16 -3.53 -9.56
CA ASP A 9 -13.95 -3.64 -8.33
C ASP A 9 -13.41 -4.76 -7.42
N ASN A 10 -12.94 -5.87 -8.01
CA ASN A 10 -12.27 -6.94 -7.26
C ASN A 10 -10.94 -6.48 -6.66
N PHE A 11 -10.14 -5.71 -7.39
CA PHE A 11 -8.90 -5.13 -6.89
C PHE A 11 -9.16 -4.20 -5.70
N ILE A 12 -10.12 -3.28 -5.82
CA ILE A 12 -10.49 -2.35 -4.75
C ILE A 12 -10.96 -3.10 -3.50
N ARG A 13 -11.79 -4.14 -3.66
CA ARG A 13 -12.23 -4.98 -2.54
C ARG A 13 -11.06 -5.67 -1.84
N LYS A 14 -10.10 -6.22 -2.59
CA LYS A 14 -8.90 -6.84 -2.02
C LYS A 14 -8.05 -5.82 -1.27
N LEU A 15 -7.91 -4.61 -1.81
CA LEU A 15 -7.18 -3.51 -1.16
C LEU A 15 -7.85 -3.09 0.14
N GLN A 16 -9.19 -2.99 0.18
CA GLN A 16 -9.95 -2.70 1.40
C GLN A 16 -9.75 -3.76 2.49
N ASN A 17 -9.69 -5.04 2.11
CA ASN A 17 -9.46 -6.15 3.05
C ASN A 17 -8.04 -6.17 3.66
N LEU A 18 -7.11 -5.36 3.16
CA LEU A 18 -5.80 -5.17 3.78
C LEU A 18 -5.85 -4.17 4.95
N HIS A 19 -6.99 -3.52 5.20
CA HIS A 19 -7.19 -2.62 6.32
C HIS A 19 -6.05 -1.57 6.48
N LEU A 20 -5.62 -0.97 5.37
CA LEU A 20 -4.50 -0.01 5.35
C LEU A 20 -4.71 1.18 6.31
N GLY A 21 -5.96 1.48 6.67
CA GLY A 21 -6.28 2.50 7.69
C GLY A 21 -5.79 2.16 9.11
N GLU A 22 -5.40 0.92 9.38
CA GLU A 22 -4.80 0.49 10.64
C GLU A 22 -3.27 0.63 10.65
N TRP A 23 -2.67 0.98 9.50
CA TRP A 23 -1.24 1.23 9.42
C TRP A 23 -0.85 2.50 10.18
N LYS A 24 0.34 2.48 10.78
CA LYS A 24 0.97 3.69 11.30
C LYS A 24 1.42 4.55 10.12
N SER A 25 1.44 5.87 10.30
CA SER A 25 1.98 6.76 9.28
C SER A 25 3.46 6.49 8.96
N ARG A 26 4.23 5.93 9.91
CA ARG A 26 5.67 5.68 9.74
C ARG A 26 6.18 4.40 10.41
N TYR A 27 7.08 3.69 9.72
CA TYR A 27 7.74 2.46 10.18
C TYR A 27 9.25 2.53 9.99
N ASP A 28 10.01 2.69 11.08
CA ASP A 28 11.49 2.74 11.02
C ASP A 28 12.14 1.63 11.87
N ASN A 29 13.16 0.97 11.30
CA ASN A 29 14.11 0.14 12.03
C ASN A 29 15.54 0.66 11.80
N LEU A 30 16.01 1.46 12.76
CA LEU A 30 17.33 2.11 12.70
C LEU A 30 18.50 1.16 12.92
N SER A 31 18.25 -0.09 13.32
CA SER A 31 19.29 -1.11 13.51
C SER A 31 19.73 -1.76 12.20
N VAL A 32 19.04 -1.48 11.09
CA VAL A 32 19.37 -1.97 9.75
C VAL A 32 19.80 -0.77 8.90
N LEU A 33 20.98 -0.85 8.29
CA LEU A 33 21.62 0.25 7.54
C LEU A 33 21.92 -0.15 6.08
N ASP A 34 20.96 -0.80 5.42
CA ASP A 34 21.03 -1.22 4.02
C ASP A 34 20.51 -0.14 3.04
N GLY A 35 19.85 0.90 3.55
CA GLY A 35 19.25 1.97 2.76
C GLY A 35 17.88 1.62 2.15
N THR A 36 17.25 0.50 2.52
CA THR A 36 15.92 0.14 2.00
C THR A 36 14.84 1.06 2.56
N ARG A 37 14.03 1.65 1.66
CA ARG A 37 12.94 2.58 2.00
C ARG A 37 11.72 2.34 1.14
N TRP A 38 10.55 2.73 1.66
CA TRP A 38 9.29 2.70 0.93
C TRP A 38 8.40 3.89 1.31
N SER A 39 7.45 4.22 0.42
CA SER A 39 6.45 5.27 0.59
C SER A 39 5.18 4.88 -0.16
N LEU A 40 4.02 5.22 0.40
CA LEU A 40 2.71 5.00 -0.20
C LEU A 40 1.82 6.22 0.03
N ASP A 41 1.31 6.79 -1.07
CA ASP A 41 0.30 7.85 -1.05
C ASP A 41 -1.04 7.31 -1.58
N LEU A 42 -2.11 7.50 -0.80
CA LEU A 42 -3.47 7.16 -1.18
C LEU A 42 -4.26 8.43 -1.51
N TYR A 43 -4.68 8.55 -2.77
CA TYR A 43 -5.52 9.63 -3.27
C TYR A 43 -6.97 9.16 -3.39
N PHE A 44 -7.90 9.98 -2.93
CA PHE A 44 -9.33 9.67 -2.97
C PHE A 44 -10.04 10.59 -3.95
N SER A 45 -10.98 10.02 -4.72
CA SER A 45 -11.75 10.78 -5.72
C SER A 45 -12.81 11.70 -5.11
N ASN A 46 -13.08 11.58 -3.81
CA ASN A 46 -14.12 12.31 -3.08
C ASN A 46 -13.56 13.45 -2.22
N GLU A 47 -12.44 14.05 -2.64
CA GLU A 47 -11.77 15.18 -1.97
C GLU A 47 -11.31 14.90 -0.53
N GLN A 48 -11.31 13.64 -0.09
CA GLN A 48 -10.70 13.29 1.19
C GLN A 48 -9.20 13.58 1.16
N PRO A 49 -8.61 13.97 2.31
CA PRO A 49 -7.18 14.19 2.40
C PRO A 49 -6.38 12.98 1.94
N THR A 50 -5.29 13.23 1.22
CA THR A 50 -4.30 12.20 0.91
C THR A 50 -3.80 11.56 2.21
N ILE A 51 -3.73 10.24 2.24
CA ILE A 51 -3.12 9.51 3.34
C ILE A 51 -1.72 9.09 2.90
N HIS A 52 -0.74 9.39 3.74
CA HIS A 52 0.67 9.09 3.51
C HIS A 52 1.18 8.06 4.53
N PHE A 53 1.92 7.07 4.02
CA PHE A 53 2.66 6.09 4.81
C PHE A 53 4.10 6.00 4.32
N ASP A 54 5.05 5.92 5.24
CA ASP A 54 6.45 5.71 4.89
C ASP A 54 7.19 4.75 5.82
N GLY A 55 8.34 4.28 5.38
CA GLY A 55 9.22 3.53 6.25
C GLY A 55 10.63 3.30 5.74
N SER A 56 11.50 2.96 6.68
CA SER A 56 12.88 2.55 6.47
C SER A 56 13.12 1.26 7.25
N ASN A 57 13.32 0.15 6.54
CA ASN A 57 13.66 -1.16 7.13
C ASN A 57 12.64 -1.77 8.12
N ALA A 58 11.44 -1.20 8.18
CA ALA A 58 10.30 -1.74 8.90
C ALA A 58 9.04 -1.58 8.05
N TYR A 59 8.10 -2.50 8.29
CA TYR A 59 6.92 -2.66 7.46
C TYR A 59 5.71 -3.04 8.33
N PRO A 60 4.48 -2.70 7.91
CA PRO A 60 3.25 -3.30 8.42
C PRO A 60 3.28 -4.82 8.32
N SER A 61 2.54 -5.51 9.19
CA SER A 61 2.51 -6.98 9.23
C SER A 61 2.00 -7.63 7.93
N ASN A 62 1.17 -6.92 7.17
CA ASN A 62 0.57 -7.39 5.91
C ASN A 62 1.15 -6.68 4.67
N PHE A 63 2.36 -6.14 4.77
CA PHE A 63 3.01 -5.42 3.67
C PHE A 63 3.29 -6.32 2.46
N ASP A 64 3.62 -7.59 2.68
CA ASP A 64 3.87 -8.55 1.61
C ASP A 64 2.59 -8.84 0.80
N GLU A 65 1.42 -8.95 1.45
CA GLU A 65 0.13 -9.09 0.77
C GLU A 65 -0.20 -7.85 -0.05
N PHE A 66 0.10 -6.65 0.47
CA PHE A 66 -0.01 -5.40 -0.29
C PHE A 66 0.88 -5.43 -1.54
N CYS A 67 2.17 -5.74 -1.41
CA CYS A 67 3.08 -5.82 -2.55
C CYS A 67 2.62 -6.82 -3.62
N ARG A 68 2.15 -8.02 -3.21
CA ARG A 68 1.58 -8.99 -4.15
C ARG A 68 0.36 -8.45 -4.88
N LEU A 69 -0.54 -7.75 -4.18
CA LEU A 69 -1.72 -7.16 -4.80
C LEU A 69 -1.34 -6.07 -5.82
N ILE A 70 -0.36 -5.23 -5.51
CA ILE A 70 0.11 -4.16 -6.41
C ILE A 70 0.83 -4.73 -7.64
N ASN A 71 1.64 -5.79 -7.46
CA ASN A 71 2.34 -6.43 -8.58
C ASN A 71 1.37 -6.99 -9.63
N LEU A 72 0.13 -7.38 -9.27
CA LEU A 72 -0.89 -7.78 -10.23
C LEU A 72 -1.33 -6.65 -11.19
N LEU A 73 -0.99 -5.39 -10.91
CA LEU A 73 -1.25 -4.26 -11.80
C LEU A 73 -0.06 -3.90 -12.71
N ALA A 74 1.14 -4.38 -12.38
CA ALA A 74 2.37 -4.04 -13.10
C ALA A 74 2.65 -4.97 -14.30
N ASP A 75 1.95 -6.10 -14.37
CA ASP A 75 1.93 -7.05 -15.50
C ASP A 75 0.77 -6.76 -16.49
#